data_AF-A0A9C8VA61-F1
#
_entry.id   AF-A0A9C8VA61-F1
#
_cell.length_a   1.000
_cell.length_b   1.000
_cell.length_c   1.000
_cell.angle_alpha   90.00
_cell.angle_beta   90.00
_cell.angle_gamma   90.00
#
_symmetry.space_group_name_H-M   'P 1'
#
loop_
_entity.id
_entity.type
_entity.pdbx_description
1 polymer ?
#
loop_
_entity_poly.entity_id
_entity_poly.type
_entity_poly.pdbx_seq_one_letter_code
_entity_poly.pdbx_strand_id
1 'polypeptide(L)'
;MAVGFGSYTSVVLAQDTESEEEDAPVEFPASLDAKLAGLNEEQLAYLKDSSKTRRYASTTEDLIEALEKRSAEQVVAYVDAMMWVEDQTGFEQGRDMAWLPLNTESPDFNAWTVRRPRSFDPEREPGPVSLPRGIPTFAGAPVALTPEDLIAGDVNVAIVGAPLNMGSGWRDAGYGPLVMRTTGGMAGNDQYTQIRPSSELNIVDYGDIAIDNDSTERSMQHVREVVREIAETGAIPLIVGGDHSLEYPNVAALVDVYGKGNVSVIHFDAHHDVGMGDSPHHISHGQPIYRLMRDNHITGSDYIQVGLRSGGPSESGYRWMREQGFKYHSMAEVERYGWEYVMERVLDEAKRDGRKLHISFDVDVLDPSYIVGTGTPVSGGLTPREAIPIIRKLCAQQELVGFDIVEIAPALDPGYTTALHSAAIIKACLVGVAMRKLGHDIDYLNPVTIDHAQDNYHEENPQ
;
A
#
# COMPACT_ATOMS: atom_id res chain seq x y z
N MET A 1 21.94 21.25 24.51
CA MET A 1 20.47 21.37 24.57
C MET A 1 19.91 20.18 23.83
N ALA A 2 19.58 19.11 24.54
CA ALA A 2 18.89 17.95 23.97
C ALA A 2 17.40 18.23 24.09
N VAL A 3 16.74 18.46 22.96
CA VAL A 3 15.27 18.58 22.91
C VAL A 3 14.76 17.15 22.83
N GLY A 4 14.19 16.67 23.93
CA GLY A 4 13.51 15.37 23.96
C GLY A 4 12.28 15.45 23.07
N PHE A 5 12.31 14.71 21.97
CA PHE A 5 11.11 14.40 21.22
C PHE A 5 10.30 13.38 22.04
N GLY A 6 9.18 13.85 22.60
CA GLY A 6 8.16 12.95 23.13
C GLY A 6 7.59 12.16 21.96
N SER A 7 7.65 10.83 22.07
CA SER A 7 7.00 9.89 21.17
C SER A 7 5.49 10.05 21.28
N TYR A 8 4.88 10.74 20.32
CA TYR A 8 3.46 10.61 20.01
C TYR A 8 3.35 10.04 18.60
N THR A 9 3.40 8.71 18.51
CA THR A 9 3.02 7.98 17.30
C THR A 9 2.51 6.61 17.74
N SER A 10 1.29 6.56 18.23
CA SER A 10 0.46 5.35 18.13
C SER A 10 -0.28 5.44 16.81
N VAL A 11 0.42 5.23 15.69
CA VAL A 11 -0.26 4.69 14.50
C VAL A 11 -0.51 3.24 14.89
N VAL A 12 -1.76 2.94 15.21
CA VAL A 12 -2.19 1.58 15.51
C VAL A 12 -2.03 0.81 14.20
N LEU A 13 -0.89 0.15 14.04
CA LEU A 13 -0.81 -1.02 13.17
C LEU A 13 -2.00 -1.89 13.54
N ALA A 14 -2.78 -2.32 12.56
CA ALA A 14 -3.87 -3.27 12.76
C ALA A 14 -3.26 -4.58 13.29
N GLN A 15 -2.99 -4.61 14.59
CA GLN A 15 -2.73 -5.82 15.32
C GLN A 15 -4.12 -6.41 15.55
N ASP A 16 -4.46 -7.41 14.76
CA ASP A 16 -5.53 -8.35 15.12
C ASP A 16 -5.09 -9.05 16.41
N THR A 17 -5.29 -8.40 17.56
CA THR A 17 -5.09 -8.99 18.88
C THR A 17 -6.32 -9.79 19.29
N GLU A 18 -6.82 -10.64 18.40
CA GLU A 18 -7.72 -11.72 18.80
C GLU A 18 -6.88 -12.97 19.03
N SER A 19 -6.29 -13.06 20.22
CA SER A 19 -5.91 -14.35 20.77
C SER A 19 -7.19 -15.14 21.05
N GLU A 20 -7.52 -16.08 20.16
CA GLU A 20 -8.59 -17.09 20.31
C GLU A 20 -8.29 -18.12 21.42
N GLU A 21 -7.80 -17.69 22.59
CA GLU A 21 -8.17 -18.40 23.80
C GLU A 21 -9.58 -17.94 24.11
N GLU A 22 -10.58 -18.84 23.97
CA GLU A 22 -11.92 -18.63 24.52
C GLU A 22 -11.76 -17.96 25.89
N ASP A 23 -12.28 -16.73 26.01
CA ASP A 23 -12.17 -15.89 27.21
C ASP A 23 -12.89 -16.58 28.38
N ALA A 24 -12.21 -17.55 28.98
CA ALA A 24 -12.71 -18.29 30.12
C ALA A 24 -12.88 -17.29 31.26
N PRO A 25 -14.04 -17.31 31.97
CA PRO A 25 -14.27 -16.36 33.05
C PRO A 25 -13.14 -16.40 34.07
N VAL A 26 -12.68 -15.23 34.49
CA VAL A 26 -11.60 -15.12 35.48
C VAL A 26 -12.04 -15.76 36.80
N GLU A 27 -11.32 -16.81 37.22
CA GLU A 27 -11.48 -17.41 38.54
C GLU A 27 -10.58 -16.73 39.56
N PHE A 28 -11.19 -16.02 40.51
CA PHE A 28 -10.44 -15.33 41.57
C PHE A 28 -10.12 -16.27 42.74
N PRO A 29 -8.90 -16.22 43.31
CA PRO A 29 -8.56 -16.99 44.50
C PRO A 29 -9.34 -16.50 45.72
N ALA A 30 -9.57 -17.41 46.68
CA ALA A 30 -10.26 -17.09 47.94
C ALA A 30 -9.59 -15.97 48.77
N SER A 31 -8.31 -15.65 48.49
CA SER A 31 -7.60 -14.51 49.08
C SER A 31 -8.27 -13.16 48.75
N LEU A 32 -9.00 -13.08 47.64
CA LEU A 32 -9.68 -11.87 47.17
C LEU A 32 -11.14 -11.76 47.63
N ASP A 33 -11.75 -12.82 48.19
CA ASP A 33 -13.19 -12.84 48.55
C ASP A 33 -13.60 -11.64 49.41
N ALA A 34 -12.82 -11.31 50.44
CA ALA A 34 -13.10 -10.19 51.33
C ALA A 34 -12.99 -8.82 50.63
N LYS A 35 -12.19 -8.71 49.57
CA LYS A 35 -12.01 -7.48 48.80
C LYS A 35 -13.07 -7.33 47.70
N LEU A 36 -13.49 -8.44 47.10
CA LEU A 36 -14.52 -8.48 46.06
C LEU A 36 -15.94 -8.36 46.63
N ALA A 37 -16.15 -8.66 47.93
CA ALA A 37 -17.45 -8.57 48.59
C ALA A 37 -18.10 -7.17 48.56
N GLY A 38 -17.31 -6.11 48.32
CA GLY A 38 -17.80 -4.74 48.19
C GLY A 38 -18.33 -4.38 46.79
N LEU A 39 -18.14 -5.26 45.81
CA LEU A 39 -18.58 -5.04 44.43
C LEU A 39 -20.05 -5.44 44.26
N ASN A 40 -20.77 -4.70 43.43
CA ASN A 40 -22.11 -5.09 42.98
C ASN A 40 -22.03 -6.18 41.88
N GLU A 41 -23.19 -6.72 41.48
CA GLU A 41 -23.27 -7.80 40.48
C GLU A 41 -22.66 -7.42 39.12
N GLU A 42 -22.82 -6.16 38.70
CA GLU A 42 -22.32 -5.66 37.41
C GLU A 42 -20.80 -5.52 37.42
N GLN A 43 -20.24 -4.94 38.48
CA GLN A 43 -18.80 -4.81 38.69
C GLN A 43 -18.11 -6.18 38.77
N LEU A 44 -18.74 -7.15 39.44
CA LEU A 44 -18.21 -8.51 39.54
C LEU A 44 -18.30 -9.24 38.19
N ALA A 45 -19.37 -9.03 37.42
CA ALA A 45 -19.49 -9.58 36.07
C ALA A 45 -18.43 -8.97 35.11
N TYR A 46 -18.20 -7.66 35.18
CA TYR A 46 -17.16 -6.97 34.41
C TYR A 46 -15.77 -7.54 34.70
N LEU A 47 -15.43 -7.72 35.98
CA LEU A 47 -14.14 -8.27 36.40
C LEU A 47 -13.92 -9.73 35.98
N LYS A 48 -14.98 -10.52 35.84
CA LYS A 48 -14.90 -11.92 35.41
C LYS A 48 -14.78 -12.07 33.90
N ASP A 49 -15.08 -11.02 33.14
CA ASP A 49 -14.97 -11.00 31.70
C ASP A 49 -13.54 -10.62 31.30
N SER A 50 -12.70 -11.62 31.01
CA SER A 50 -11.29 -11.42 30.68
C SER A 50 -11.10 -10.53 29.46
N SER A 51 -12.05 -10.52 28.52
CA SER A 51 -12.01 -9.65 27.34
C SER A 51 -12.02 -8.17 27.72
N LYS A 52 -12.73 -7.80 28.80
CA LYS A 52 -12.87 -6.41 29.28
C LYS A 52 -11.74 -5.97 30.20
N THR A 53 -11.05 -6.92 30.84
CA THR A 53 -9.96 -6.60 31.79
C THR A 53 -8.58 -6.66 31.15
N ARG A 54 -8.41 -7.33 30.01
CA ARG A 54 -7.12 -7.48 29.28
C ARG A 54 -6.44 -6.15 28.96
N ARG A 55 -7.23 -5.09 28.70
CA ARG A 55 -6.73 -3.72 28.47
C ARG A 55 -6.02 -3.11 29.69
N TYR A 56 -6.33 -3.58 30.89
CA TYR A 56 -5.79 -3.06 32.15
C TYR A 56 -4.79 -4.00 32.83
N ALA A 57 -4.81 -5.29 32.47
CA ALA A 57 -3.88 -6.31 32.93
C ALA A 57 -3.67 -7.33 31.80
N SER A 58 -2.43 -7.50 31.35
CA SER A 58 -2.08 -8.33 30.20
C SER A 58 -2.40 -9.82 30.40
N THR A 59 -2.45 -10.28 31.65
CA THR A 59 -2.81 -11.63 32.05
C THR A 59 -3.78 -11.63 33.24
N THR A 60 -4.43 -12.77 33.47
CA THR A 60 -5.26 -12.98 34.66
C THR A 60 -4.44 -12.85 35.94
N GLU A 61 -3.19 -13.30 35.95
CA GLU A 61 -2.27 -13.16 37.07
C GLU A 61 -1.96 -11.69 37.36
N ASP A 62 -1.73 -10.88 36.33
CA ASP A 62 -1.49 -9.44 36.48
C ASP A 62 -2.71 -8.74 37.11
N LEU A 63 -3.92 -9.15 36.71
CA LEU A 63 -5.17 -8.64 37.27
C LEU A 63 -5.29 -9.03 38.75
N ILE A 64 -5.04 -10.31 39.09
CA ILE A 64 -5.08 -10.79 40.46
C ILE A 64 -4.05 -10.05 41.33
N GLU A 65 -2.81 -9.91 40.86
CA GLU A 65 -1.75 -9.19 41.57
C GLU A 65 -2.13 -7.71 41.78
N ALA A 66 -2.73 -7.08 40.77
CA ALA A 66 -3.25 -5.72 40.87
C ALA A 66 -4.32 -5.62 41.97
N LEU A 67 -5.27 -6.54 42.05
CA LEU A 67 -6.31 -6.56 43.08
C LEU A 67 -5.73 -6.87 44.47
N GLU A 68 -4.73 -7.74 44.57
CA GLU A 68 -4.09 -8.11 45.84
C GLU A 68 -3.33 -6.94 46.48
N LYS A 69 -2.77 -6.04 45.69
CA LYS A 69 -2.07 -4.83 46.20
C LYS A 69 -3.01 -3.73 46.72
N ARG A 70 -4.32 -3.85 46.50
CA ARG A 70 -5.33 -2.82 46.83
C ARG A 70 -6.17 -3.19 48.06
N SER A 71 -6.66 -2.20 48.82
CA SER A 71 -7.71 -2.41 49.84
C SER A 71 -9.07 -2.72 49.18
N ALA A 72 -10.06 -3.16 49.96
CA ALA A 72 -11.41 -3.44 49.43
C ALA A 72 -12.03 -2.19 48.78
N GLU A 73 -11.89 -1.02 49.41
CA GLU A 73 -12.38 0.25 48.86
C GLU A 73 -11.64 0.66 47.58
N GLN A 74 -10.33 0.39 47.52
CA GLN A 74 -9.52 0.65 46.32
C GLN A 74 -9.84 -0.31 45.18
N VAL A 75 -10.27 -1.55 45.47
CA VAL A 75 -10.75 -2.48 44.45
C VAL A 75 -12.05 -1.96 43.83
N VAL A 76 -13.03 -1.53 44.63
CA VAL A 76 -14.27 -0.93 44.11
C VAL A 76 -13.96 0.28 43.22
N ALA A 77 -13.16 1.22 43.70
CA ALA A 77 -12.78 2.40 42.92
C ALA A 77 -11.99 2.06 41.64
N TYR A 78 -11.18 1.00 41.66
CA TYR A 78 -10.43 0.56 40.50
C TYR A 78 -11.34 -0.06 39.43
N VAL A 79 -12.34 -0.85 39.84
CA VAL A 79 -13.34 -1.41 38.93
C VAL A 79 -14.26 -0.33 38.36
N ASP A 80 -14.71 0.61 39.20
CA ASP A 80 -15.46 1.78 38.74
C ASP A 80 -14.66 2.59 37.72
N ALA A 81 -13.35 2.77 37.93
CA ALA A 81 -12.50 3.46 36.99
C ALA A 81 -12.37 2.69 35.66
N MET A 82 -12.22 1.35 35.68
CA MET A 82 -12.18 0.54 34.46
C MET A 82 -13.49 0.65 33.68
N MET A 83 -14.63 0.47 34.35
CA MET A 83 -15.95 0.59 33.74
C MET A 83 -16.22 1.99 33.21
N TRP A 84 -15.80 3.03 33.94
CA TRP A 84 -15.93 4.41 33.48
C TRP A 84 -15.09 4.69 32.24
N VAL A 85 -13.84 4.20 32.17
CA VAL A 85 -13.02 4.34 30.96
C VAL A 85 -13.68 3.65 29.77
N GLU A 86 -14.26 2.47 29.97
CA GLU A 86 -14.98 1.74 28.92
C GLU A 86 -16.17 2.54 28.40
N ASP A 87 -17.02 3.05 29.31
CA ASP A 87 -18.18 3.89 29.00
C ASP A 87 -17.80 5.15 28.22
N GLN A 88 -16.67 5.78 28.57
CA GLN A 88 -16.21 7.00 27.90
C GLN A 88 -15.44 6.74 26.59
N THR A 89 -15.07 5.49 26.27
CA THR A 89 -14.28 5.19 25.06
C THR A 89 -15.15 5.11 23.81
N GLY A 90 -16.39 4.61 23.93
CA GLY A 90 -17.28 4.38 22.79
C GLY A 90 -17.83 5.68 22.18
N PHE A 91 -18.22 5.62 20.90
CA PHE A 91 -18.94 6.73 20.27
C PHE A 91 -20.34 6.90 20.89
N GLU A 92 -20.66 8.11 21.35
CA GLU A 92 -21.98 8.45 21.88
C GLU A 92 -22.70 9.51 21.05
N GLN A 93 -23.87 9.15 20.51
CA GLN A 93 -24.70 10.10 19.78
C GLN A 93 -25.15 11.26 20.69
N GLY A 94 -24.77 12.48 20.33
CA GLY A 94 -25.13 13.70 21.07
C GLY A 94 -24.02 14.22 22.00
N ARG A 95 -23.07 13.37 22.39
CA ARG A 95 -21.79 13.79 22.98
C ARG A 95 -20.76 14.02 21.88
N ASP A 96 -20.65 13.05 20.98
CA ASP A 96 -19.62 12.98 19.95
C ASP A 96 -20.20 13.32 18.57
N MET A 97 -19.44 14.05 17.76
CA MET A 97 -19.78 14.31 16.36
C MET A 97 -19.23 13.17 15.49
N ALA A 98 -20.11 12.42 14.83
CA ALA A 98 -19.72 11.32 13.94
C ALA A 98 -18.96 11.80 12.69
N TRP A 99 -19.21 13.03 12.24
CA TRP A 99 -18.47 13.67 11.16
C TRP A 99 -18.53 15.20 11.32
N LEU A 100 -17.50 15.87 10.83
CA LEU A 100 -17.52 17.33 10.64
C LEU A 100 -18.09 17.62 9.25
N PRO A 101 -19.25 18.29 9.13
CA PRO A 101 -19.81 18.60 7.82
C PRO A 101 -18.91 19.60 7.10
N LEU A 102 -18.68 19.36 5.82
CA LEU A 102 -17.95 20.29 4.97
C LEU A 102 -18.82 21.53 4.70
N ASN A 103 -18.18 22.69 4.51
CA ASN A 103 -18.87 23.91 4.08
C ASN A 103 -19.23 23.83 2.59
N THR A 104 -20.35 23.18 2.26
CA THR A 104 -20.80 22.97 0.87
C THR A 104 -21.25 24.24 0.14
N GLU A 105 -21.43 25.35 0.86
CA GLU A 105 -21.77 26.67 0.30
C GLU A 105 -20.52 27.48 -0.10
N SER A 106 -19.31 26.98 0.19
CA SER A 106 -18.08 27.67 -0.22
C SER A 106 -17.98 27.74 -1.75
N PRO A 107 -17.76 28.93 -2.35
CA PRO A 107 -17.55 29.03 -3.80
C PRO A 107 -16.29 28.29 -4.26
N ASP A 108 -15.34 28.04 -3.34
CA ASP A 108 -14.08 27.36 -3.61
C ASP A 108 -14.14 25.84 -3.33
N PHE A 109 -15.31 25.30 -2.97
CA PHE A 109 -15.45 23.90 -2.53
C PHE A 109 -14.71 22.93 -3.46
N ASN A 110 -14.97 22.97 -4.77
CA ASN A 110 -14.30 22.10 -5.74
C ASN A 110 -13.16 22.77 -6.52
N ALA A 111 -12.76 23.99 -6.18
CA ALA A 111 -11.81 24.78 -6.98
C ALA A 111 -10.46 24.07 -7.23
N TRP A 112 -10.02 23.21 -6.30
CA TRP A 112 -8.78 22.44 -6.41
C TRP A 112 -8.82 21.29 -7.44
N THR A 113 -10.01 20.77 -7.76
CA THR A 113 -10.21 19.71 -8.78
C THR A 113 -10.48 20.27 -10.16
N VAL A 114 -10.96 21.52 -10.24
CA VAL A 114 -11.43 22.11 -11.49
C VAL A 114 -10.24 22.42 -12.38
N ARG A 115 -10.15 21.70 -13.49
CA ARG A 115 -9.21 22.04 -14.56
C ARG A 115 -9.58 23.38 -15.17
N ARG A 116 -8.56 24.21 -15.41
CA ARG A 116 -8.74 25.41 -16.21
C ARG A 116 -9.28 25.01 -17.59
N PRO A 117 -10.35 25.66 -18.10
CA PRO A 117 -10.85 25.38 -19.44
C PRO A 117 -9.77 25.63 -20.50
N ARG A 118 -9.62 24.70 -21.45
CA ARG A 118 -8.62 24.80 -22.53
C ARG A 118 -8.72 26.09 -23.34
N SER A 119 -9.91 26.71 -23.41
CA SER A 119 -10.11 28.01 -24.05
C SER A 119 -9.36 29.18 -23.39
N PHE A 120 -8.83 28.99 -22.18
CA PHE A 120 -8.03 29.99 -21.46
C PHE A 120 -6.52 29.77 -21.62
N ASP A 121 -6.12 28.65 -22.21
CA ASP A 121 -4.72 28.34 -22.50
C ASP A 121 -4.34 28.81 -23.91
N PRO A 122 -3.04 29.05 -24.18
CA PRO A 122 -2.58 29.31 -25.54
C PRO A 122 -2.99 28.19 -26.50
N GLU A 123 -3.44 28.55 -27.71
CA GLU A 123 -3.77 27.56 -28.73
C GLU A 123 -2.56 26.66 -29.03
N ARG A 124 -2.80 25.34 -28.96
CA ARG A 124 -1.86 24.31 -29.35
C ARG A 124 -2.60 23.07 -29.84
N GLU A 125 -1.95 22.34 -30.74
CA GLU A 125 -2.38 21.00 -31.10
C GLU A 125 -2.27 20.05 -29.89
N PRO A 126 -3.22 19.10 -29.75
CA PRO A 126 -3.07 18.03 -28.78
C PRO A 126 -1.80 17.20 -29.03
N GLY A 127 -1.15 16.79 -27.95
CA GLY A 127 0.01 15.89 -27.97
C GLY A 127 1.01 16.20 -26.86
N PRO A 128 1.94 15.26 -26.57
CA PRO A 128 2.96 15.45 -25.55
C PRO A 128 3.92 16.61 -25.90
N VAL A 129 4.32 17.36 -24.87
CA VAL A 129 5.17 18.54 -24.99
C VAL A 129 6.54 18.27 -24.38
N SER A 130 7.59 18.33 -25.20
CA SER A 130 8.97 18.30 -24.68
C SER A 130 9.33 19.64 -24.06
N LEU A 131 9.83 19.62 -22.82
CA LEU A 131 10.23 20.85 -22.12
C LEU A 131 11.62 21.31 -22.61
N PRO A 132 11.79 22.60 -22.93
CA PRO A 132 13.02 23.11 -23.59
C PRO A 132 14.21 23.29 -22.63
N ARG A 133 14.02 23.08 -21.33
CA ARG A 133 15.03 23.23 -20.27
C ARG A 133 14.92 22.02 -19.33
N GLY A 134 15.93 21.79 -18.50
CA GLY A 134 16.00 20.65 -17.57
C GLY A 134 15.02 20.71 -16.40
N ILE A 135 13.74 21.00 -16.65
CA ILE A 135 12.66 20.82 -15.69
C ILE A 135 12.54 19.31 -15.46
N PRO A 136 12.69 18.83 -14.21
CA PRO A 136 12.65 17.40 -13.93
C PRO A 136 11.24 16.87 -14.17
N THR A 137 11.13 15.86 -15.02
CA THR A 137 9.94 15.05 -15.25
C THR A 137 10.27 13.59 -14.97
N PHE A 138 9.26 12.77 -14.74
CA PHE A 138 9.42 11.34 -14.60
C PHE A 138 10.17 10.75 -15.80
N ALA A 139 11.34 10.16 -15.53
CA ALA A 139 12.26 9.58 -16.53
C ALA A 139 12.74 10.56 -17.62
N GLY A 140 12.62 11.88 -17.40
CA GLY A 140 12.87 12.88 -18.44
C GLY A 140 11.87 12.82 -19.60
N ALA A 141 10.68 12.25 -19.39
CA ALA A 141 9.65 12.12 -20.40
C ALA A 141 9.03 13.48 -20.80
N PRO A 142 8.47 13.60 -22.01
CA PRO A 142 7.60 14.71 -22.38
C PRO A 142 6.38 14.81 -21.43
N VAL A 143 5.78 16.00 -21.35
CA VAL A 143 4.60 16.23 -20.51
C VAL A 143 3.33 16.12 -21.34
N ALA A 144 2.33 15.41 -20.83
CA ALA A 144 0.95 15.50 -21.32
C ALA A 144 0.08 16.19 -20.26
N LEU A 145 -0.87 17.00 -20.68
CA LEU A 145 -1.67 17.85 -19.75
C LEU A 145 -3.15 17.45 -19.74
N THR A 146 -3.60 16.70 -20.74
CA THR A 146 -5.00 16.38 -20.98
C THR A 146 -5.15 14.98 -21.60
N PRO A 147 -6.34 14.35 -21.52
CA PRO A 147 -6.60 13.08 -22.20
C PRO A 147 -6.42 13.18 -23.71
N GLU A 148 -6.73 14.34 -24.32
CA GLU A 148 -6.52 14.55 -25.75
C GLU A 148 -5.03 14.49 -26.12
N ASP A 149 -4.12 14.87 -25.22
CA ASP A 149 -2.67 14.72 -25.45
C ASP A 149 -2.25 13.25 -25.40
N LEU A 150 -2.84 12.47 -24.50
CA LEU A 150 -2.58 11.04 -24.40
C LEU A 150 -3.01 10.32 -25.68
N ILE A 151 -4.21 10.63 -26.16
CA ILE A 151 -4.77 10.05 -27.40
C ILE A 151 -3.95 10.49 -28.62
N ALA A 152 -3.67 11.78 -28.77
CA ALA A 152 -2.92 12.29 -29.91
C ALA A 152 -1.47 11.83 -29.94
N GLY A 153 -0.89 11.56 -28.76
CA GLY A 153 0.46 11.04 -28.60
C GLY A 153 0.58 9.52 -28.75
N ASP A 154 -0.53 8.79 -28.93
CA ASP A 154 -0.56 7.31 -28.87
C ASP A 154 0.20 6.79 -27.63
N VAL A 155 -0.09 7.41 -26.47
CA VAL A 155 0.66 7.19 -25.25
C VAL A 155 0.44 5.77 -24.74
N ASN A 156 1.54 5.06 -24.47
CA ASN A 156 1.50 3.71 -23.90
C ASN A 156 1.46 3.76 -22.37
N VAL A 157 2.22 4.67 -21.75
CA VAL A 157 2.31 4.81 -20.28
C VAL A 157 2.26 6.28 -19.89
N ALA A 158 1.33 6.64 -19.02
CA ALA A 158 1.26 7.96 -18.40
C ALA A 158 1.69 7.83 -16.94
N ILE A 159 2.86 8.38 -16.60
CA ILE A 159 3.36 8.42 -15.23
C ILE A 159 2.74 9.63 -14.53
N VAL A 160 2.03 9.41 -13.44
CA VAL A 160 1.31 10.46 -12.70
C VAL A 160 1.67 10.39 -11.22
N GLY A 161 1.93 11.54 -10.59
CA GLY A 161 2.14 11.59 -9.14
C GLY A 161 0.83 11.69 -8.38
N ALA A 162 0.71 10.98 -7.26
CA ALA A 162 -0.43 11.06 -6.36
C ALA A 162 0.06 11.40 -4.93
N PRO A 163 0.23 12.68 -4.57
CA PRO A 163 0.85 13.08 -3.31
C PRO A 163 -0.08 12.97 -2.08
N LEU A 164 -0.94 11.95 -2.00
CA LEU A 164 -1.86 11.72 -0.87
C LEU A 164 -1.18 10.89 0.22
N ASN A 165 -1.03 11.43 1.43
CA ASN A 165 -0.26 10.80 2.52
C ASN A 165 -0.91 10.94 3.90
N MET A 166 -2.23 11.10 3.92
CA MET A 166 -3.01 11.32 5.14
C MET A 166 -3.66 10.03 5.67
N GLY A 167 -3.64 8.95 4.89
CA GLY A 167 -4.14 7.63 5.26
C GLY A 167 -3.16 6.86 6.16
N SER A 168 -1.86 7.16 6.13
CA SER A 168 -0.86 6.47 6.97
C SER A 168 -0.52 7.20 8.28
N GLY A 169 -0.86 8.49 8.39
CA GLY A 169 -0.34 9.37 9.45
C GLY A 169 1.13 9.78 9.25
N TRP A 170 1.84 9.17 8.29
CA TRP A 170 3.21 9.51 7.89
C TRP A 170 3.17 10.52 6.74
N ARG A 171 3.11 11.80 7.10
CA ARG A 171 2.95 12.94 6.17
C ARG A 171 4.12 13.22 5.23
N ASP A 172 5.06 12.30 5.07
CA ASP A 172 6.21 12.48 4.19
C ASP A 172 6.05 11.78 2.83
N ALA A 173 5.20 10.75 2.73
CA ALA A 173 5.02 9.98 1.49
C ALA A 173 4.52 10.82 0.29
N GLY A 174 3.87 11.95 0.57
CA GLY A 174 3.41 12.92 -0.45
C GLY A 174 4.55 13.64 -1.17
N TYR A 175 5.79 13.59 -0.67
CA TYR A 175 6.98 14.07 -1.37
C TYR A 175 7.63 12.99 -2.26
N GLY A 176 7.15 11.74 -2.19
CA GLY A 176 7.56 10.64 -3.07
C GLY A 176 7.54 11.00 -4.57
N PRO A 177 6.46 11.57 -5.13
CA PRO A 177 6.42 11.95 -6.54
C PRO A 177 7.53 12.93 -6.92
N LEU A 178 7.78 13.93 -6.07
CA LEU A 178 8.83 14.94 -6.29
C LEU A 178 10.22 14.30 -6.31
N VAL A 179 10.56 13.49 -5.29
CA VAL A 179 11.88 12.85 -5.25
C VAL A 179 12.08 11.96 -6.47
N MET A 180 11.04 11.25 -6.90
CA MET A 180 11.08 10.33 -8.03
C MET A 180 11.21 11.03 -9.39
N ARG A 181 10.78 12.30 -9.54
CA ARG A 181 11.13 13.11 -10.73
C ARG A 181 12.59 13.56 -10.73
N THR A 182 13.16 13.78 -9.56
CA THR A 182 14.54 14.31 -9.42
C THR A 182 15.60 13.22 -9.33
N THR A 183 15.21 12.00 -8.96
CA THR A 183 16.10 10.84 -8.86
C THR A 183 16.30 10.21 -10.24
N GLY A 184 17.56 9.95 -10.60
CA GLY A 184 17.89 9.19 -11.81
C GLY A 184 17.57 7.70 -11.67
N GLY A 185 17.65 6.96 -12.77
CA GLY A 185 17.57 5.49 -12.73
C GLY A 185 16.30 4.88 -13.34
N MET A 186 15.21 5.66 -13.43
CA MET A 186 14.00 5.23 -14.17
C MET A 186 14.21 5.25 -15.69
N ALA A 187 15.06 6.18 -16.16
CA ALA A 187 15.38 6.36 -17.57
C ALA A 187 16.56 5.49 -18.04
N GLY A 188 16.78 5.51 -19.35
CA GLY A 188 17.98 4.95 -19.97
C GLY A 188 17.85 3.48 -20.37
N ASN A 189 18.97 2.94 -20.88
CA ASN A 189 19.06 1.54 -21.29
C ASN A 189 19.02 0.61 -20.07
N ASP A 190 18.26 -0.46 -20.13
CA ASP A 190 18.39 -1.57 -19.19
C ASP A 190 19.56 -2.46 -19.60
N GLN A 191 20.54 -2.64 -18.72
CA GLN A 191 21.75 -3.38 -19.08
C GLN A 191 21.53 -4.88 -19.24
N TYR A 192 20.45 -5.45 -18.72
CA TYR A 192 20.18 -6.88 -18.79
C TYR A 192 19.46 -7.27 -20.09
N THR A 193 18.51 -6.44 -20.53
CA THR A 193 17.73 -6.69 -21.75
C THR A 193 18.22 -5.88 -22.95
N GLN A 194 19.05 -4.86 -22.72
CA GLN A 194 19.43 -3.83 -23.70
C GLN A 194 18.23 -3.08 -24.29
N ILE A 195 17.10 -3.11 -23.59
CA ILE A 195 15.91 -2.36 -23.95
C ILE A 195 15.98 -1.00 -23.28
N ARG A 196 15.77 0.05 -24.07
CA ARG A 196 15.51 1.40 -23.57
C ARG A 196 14.00 1.65 -23.65
N PRO A 197 13.25 1.67 -22.54
CA PRO A 197 11.79 1.78 -22.60
C PRO A 197 11.30 3.00 -23.38
N SER A 198 11.95 4.15 -23.26
CA SER A 198 11.58 5.38 -24.00
C SER A 198 11.80 5.31 -25.51
N SER A 199 12.51 4.30 -26.02
CA SER A 199 12.62 4.05 -27.46
C SER A 199 11.49 3.17 -27.98
N GLU A 200 10.90 2.35 -27.11
CA GLU A 200 9.90 1.34 -27.48
C GLU A 200 8.48 1.76 -27.09
N LEU A 201 8.34 2.65 -26.11
CA LEU A 201 7.08 3.09 -25.52
C LEU A 201 6.96 4.62 -25.59
N ASN A 202 5.78 5.10 -25.96
CA ASN A 202 5.41 6.50 -25.78
C ASN A 202 5.08 6.72 -24.29
N ILE A 203 6.04 7.26 -23.54
CA ILE A 203 5.93 7.52 -22.10
C ILE A 203 5.80 9.02 -21.88
N VAL A 204 4.89 9.43 -21.00
CA VAL A 204 4.70 10.85 -20.62
C VAL A 204 4.68 11.02 -19.10
N ASP A 205 5.08 12.20 -18.64
CA ASP A 205 4.76 12.70 -17.31
C ASP A 205 3.40 13.42 -17.40
N TYR A 206 2.44 12.98 -16.61
CA TYR A 206 1.08 13.51 -16.58
C TYR A 206 0.82 14.42 -15.38
N GLY A 207 1.89 14.95 -14.78
CA GLY A 207 1.83 15.86 -13.64
C GLY A 207 1.46 15.14 -12.35
N ASP A 208 0.96 15.92 -11.40
CA ASP A 208 0.46 15.41 -10.11
C ASP A 208 -1.06 15.58 -10.05
N ILE A 209 -1.73 14.57 -9.50
CA ILE A 209 -3.14 14.65 -9.12
C ILE A 209 -3.25 15.68 -7.99
N ALA A 210 -4.18 16.62 -8.12
CA ALA A 210 -4.47 17.56 -7.05
C ALA A 210 -5.04 16.82 -5.84
N ILE A 211 -4.60 17.15 -4.63
CA ILE A 211 -5.03 16.51 -3.39
C ILE A 211 -5.62 17.57 -2.46
N ASP A 212 -6.73 17.25 -1.80
CA ASP A 212 -7.25 18.03 -0.69
C ASP A 212 -6.48 17.63 0.57
N ASN A 213 -5.53 18.46 0.99
CA ASN A 213 -4.66 18.20 2.15
C ASN A 213 -5.39 18.19 3.50
N ASP A 214 -6.69 18.48 3.54
CA ASP A 214 -7.52 18.41 4.74
C ASP A 214 -8.55 17.27 4.67
N SER A 215 -8.64 16.53 3.56
CA SER A 215 -9.57 15.39 3.43
C SER A 215 -9.09 14.30 2.48
N THR A 216 -8.76 13.15 3.06
CA THR A 216 -8.45 11.91 2.34
C THR A 216 -9.66 11.46 1.52
N GLU A 217 -10.87 11.52 2.08
CA GLU A 217 -12.12 11.08 1.44
C GLU A 217 -12.36 11.79 0.11
N ARG A 218 -12.16 13.11 0.09
CA ARG A 218 -12.33 13.94 -1.11
C ARG A 218 -11.24 13.68 -2.13
N SER A 219 -10.01 13.50 -1.66
CA SER A 219 -8.85 13.18 -2.49
C SER A 219 -9.02 11.84 -3.20
N MET A 220 -9.50 10.80 -2.51
CA MET A 220 -9.73 9.47 -3.10
C MET A 220 -10.66 9.50 -4.30
N GLN A 221 -11.75 10.27 -4.23
CA GLN A 221 -12.69 10.39 -5.35
C GLN A 221 -12.01 11.03 -6.56
N HIS A 222 -11.25 12.09 -6.36
CA HIS A 222 -10.56 12.76 -7.45
C HIS A 222 -9.40 11.93 -8.03
N VAL A 223 -8.65 11.21 -7.20
CA VAL A 223 -7.64 10.25 -7.65
C VAL A 223 -8.27 9.21 -8.58
N ARG A 224 -9.39 8.60 -8.17
CA ARG A 224 -10.13 7.63 -8.98
C ARG A 224 -10.55 8.22 -10.33
N GLU A 225 -11.02 9.47 -10.36
CA GLU A 225 -11.40 10.16 -11.60
C GLU A 225 -10.22 10.32 -12.56
N VAL A 226 -9.06 10.78 -12.06
CA VAL A 226 -7.88 11.01 -12.91
C VAL A 226 -7.27 9.70 -13.38
N VAL A 227 -7.17 8.68 -12.52
CA VAL A 227 -6.69 7.35 -12.94
C VAL A 227 -7.62 6.74 -13.98
N ARG A 228 -8.95 6.88 -13.80
CA ARG A 228 -9.94 6.41 -14.77
C ARG A 228 -9.76 7.11 -16.11
N GLU A 229 -9.58 8.43 -16.14
CA GLU A 229 -9.43 9.17 -17.40
C GLU A 229 -8.21 8.67 -18.20
N ILE A 230 -7.08 8.38 -17.53
CA ILE A 230 -5.87 7.86 -18.18
C ILE A 230 -6.16 6.48 -18.78
N ALA A 231 -6.76 5.60 -17.98
CA ALA A 231 -7.09 4.24 -18.43
C ALA A 231 -8.12 4.23 -19.59
N GLU A 232 -9.06 5.17 -19.62
CA GLU A 232 -10.05 5.33 -20.71
C GLU A 232 -9.39 5.69 -22.06
N THR A 233 -8.20 6.30 -22.06
CA THR A 233 -7.46 6.55 -23.32
C THR A 233 -6.73 5.31 -23.83
N GLY A 234 -6.71 4.22 -23.05
CA GLY A 234 -5.92 3.01 -23.33
C GLY A 234 -4.45 3.10 -22.89
N ALA A 235 -4.03 4.21 -22.27
CA ALA A 235 -2.71 4.33 -21.67
C ALA A 235 -2.70 3.64 -20.30
N ILE A 236 -1.54 3.10 -19.90
CA ILE A 236 -1.35 2.54 -18.56
C ILE A 236 -1.11 3.70 -17.59
N PRO A 237 -1.98 3.93 -16.58
CA PRO A 237 -1.64 4.79 -15.45
C PRO A 237 -0.54 4.13 -14.61
N LEU A 238 0.62 4.79 -14.55
CA LEU A 238 1.70 4.46 -13.63
C LEU A 238 1.73 5.50 -12.52
N ILE A 239 1.13 5.16 -11.38
CA ILE A 239 0.95 6.06 -10.25
C ILE A 239 2.19 6.01 -9.35
N VAL A 240 2.72 7.18 -8.98
CA VAL A 240 3.88 7.30 -8.09
C VAL A 240 3.49 8.08 -6.85
N GLY A 241 3.83 7.52 -5.69
CA GLY A 241 3.86 8.22 -4.40
C GLY A 241 2.55 8.19 -3.64
N GLY A 242 2.56 8.94 -2.52
CA GLY A 242 1.53 8.87 -1.51
C GLY A 242 1.65 7.63 -0.63
N ASP A 243 0.71 7.47 0.29
CA ASP A 243 0.57 6.28 1.12
C ASP A 243 -0.33 5.23 0.44
N HIS A 244 -0.32 4.00 0.96
CA HIS A 244 -1.00 2.88 0.31
C HIS A 244 -2.53 2.97 0.29
N SER A 245 -3.14 3.99 0.94
CA SER A 245 -4.58 4.20 0.83
C SER A 245 -5.01 4.48 -0.64
N LEU A 246 -4.06 4.88 -1.49
CA LEU A 246 -4.20 5.05 -2.93
C LEU A 246 -4.53 3.77 -3.70
N GLU A 247 -4.25 2.57 -3.18
CA GLU A 247 -4.63 1.35 -3.91
C GLU A 247 -6.16 1.29 -4.12
N TYR A 248 -6.96 1.75 -3.15
CA TYR A 248 -8.42 1.79 -3.28
C TYR A 248 -8.90 2.56 -4.52
N PRO A 249 -8.62 3.87 -4.68
CA PRO A 249 -9.09 4.60 -5.86
C PRO A 249 -8.43 4.13 -7.15
N ASN A 250 -7.17 3.67 -7.12
CA ASN A 250 -6.46 3.19 -8.29
C ASN A 250 -7.13 1.94 -8.86
N VAL A 251 -7.30 0.90 -8.04
CA VAL A 251 -7.94 -0.35 -8.46
C VAL A 251 -9.41 -0.13 -8.80
N ALA A 252 -10.14 0.68 -8.03
CA ALA A 252 -11.54 0.99 -8.33
C ALA A 252 -11.71 1.69 -9.69
N ALA A 253 -10.79 2.61 -10.06
CA ALA A 253 -10.79 3.25 -11.37
C ALA A 253 -10.58 2.24 -12.51
N LEU A 254 -9.65 1.30 -12.35
CA LEU A 254 -9.41 0.27 -13.36
C LEU A 254 -10.60 -0.68 -13.50
N VAL A 255 -11.27 -1.01 -12.38
CA VAL A 255 -12.51 -1.79 -12.40
C VAL A 255 -13.65 -1.03 -13.10
N ASP A 256 -13.73 0.29 -12.96
CA ASP A 256 -14.72 1.10 -13.68
C ASP A 256 -14.53 1.00 -15.21
N VAL A 257 -13.30 0.95 -15.69
CA VAL A 257 -12.97 0.89 -17.12
C VAL A 257 -13.09 -0.53 -17.68
N TYR A 258 -12.46 -1.50 -17.02
CA TYR A 258 -12.33 -2.86 -17.56
C TYR A 258 -13.40 -3.83 -17.06
N GLY A 259 -14.15 -3.46 -16.03
CA GLY A 259 -15.23 -4.26 -15.45
C GLY A 259 -14.76 -5.22 -14.34
N LYS A 260 -15.68 -5.48 -13.42
CA LYS A 260 -15.45 -6.41 -12.30
C LYS A 260 -15.13 -7.83 -12.79
N GLY A 261 -14.16 -8.46 -12.16
CA GLY A 261 -13.70 -9.82 -12.50
C GLY A 261 -12.75 -9.87 -13.71
N ASN A 262 -12.48 -8.74 -14.36
CA ASN A 262 -11.51 -8.64 -15.45
C ASN A 262 -10.15 -8.10 -15.01
N VAL A 263 -10.05 -7.50 -13.81
CA VAL A 263 -8.80 -6.95 -13.24
C VAL A 263 -8.31 -7.84 -12.12
N SER A 264 -7.08 -8.35 -12.23
CA SER A 264 -6.32 -8.99 -11.15
C SER A 264 -5.33 -8.01 -10.55
N VAL A 265 -5.09 -8.14 -9.25
CA VAL A 265 -4.10 -7.32 -8.53
C VAL A 265 -3.02 -8.22 -7.95
N ILE A 266 -1.77 -7.84 -8.15
CA ILE A 266 -0.65 -8.39 -7.38
C ILE A 266 -0.16 -7.29 -6.44
N HIS A 267 -0.27 -7.56 -5.15
CA HIS A 267 0.01 -6.64 -4.06
C HIS A 267 1.34 -7.05 -3.40
N PHE A 268 2.39 -6.28 -3.68
CA PHE A 268 3.71 -6.46 -3.06
C PHE A 268 3.78 -5.59 -1.83
N ASP A 269 3.82 -6.19 -0.64
CA ASP A 269 3.74 -5.47 0.63
C ASP A 269 4.22 -6.34 1.80
N ALA A 270 4.72 -5.73 2.87
CA ALA A 270 4.95 -6.41 4.14
C ALA A 270 3.65 -6.71 4.93
N HIS A 271 2.61 -5.91 4.68
CA HIS A 271 1.30 -5.88 5.33
C HIS A 271 0.24 -6.46 4.40
N HIS A 272 -0.88 -6.91 4.98
CA HIS A 272 -1.94 -7.54 4.20
C HIS A 272 -3.03 -6.55 3.78
N ASP A 273 -3.24 -5.43 4.47
CA ASP A 273 -4.15 -4.34 4.07
C ASP A 273 -5.63 -4.71 3.81
N VAL A 274 -6.01 -5.95 4.20
CA VAL A 274 -7.36 -6.51 4.05
C VAL A 274 -8.24 -6.33 5.30
N GLY A 275 -7.66 -5.97 6.45
CA GLY A 275 -8.38 -5.88 7.72
C GLY A 275 -8.95 -4.48 7.97
N MET A 276 -10.16 -4.38 8.51
CA MET A 276 -10.62 -3.11 9.10
C MET A 276 -9.85 -2.80 10.39
N GLY A 277 -9.47 -3.83 11.16
CA GLY A 277 -8.95 -3.69 12.51
C GLY A 277 -9.90 -2.93 13.44
N ASP A 278 -9.38 -2.47 14.58
CA ASP A 278 -10.10 -1.64 15.55
C ASP A 278 -10.03 -0.13 15.22
N SER A 279 -9.64 0.22 13.99
CA SER A 279 -9.47 1.61 13.59
C SER A 279 -10.81 2.36 13.59
N PRO A 280 -10.89 3.56 14.20
CA PRO A 280 -12.07 4.40 14.10
C PRO A 280 -12.25 5.03 12.71
N HIS A 281 -11.27 4.86 11.81
CA HIS A 281 -11.29 5.38 10.45
C HIS A 281 -11.48 4.25 9.43
N HIS A 282 -12.29 4.50 8.40
CA HIS A 282 -12.56 3.58 7.29
C HIS A 282 -11.71 3.85 6.03
N ILE A 283 -10.77 4.79 6.14
CA ILE A 283 -9.80 5.11 5.10
C ILE A 283 -8.46 5.29 5.80
N SER A 284 -7.59 4.32 5.62
CA SER A 284 -6.19 4.36 6.03
C SER A 284 -5.35 3.59 5.02
N HIS A 285 -4.03 3.70 5.13
CA HIS A 285 -3.12 2.96 4.27
C HIS A 285 -3.18 1.44 4.52
N GLY A 286 -3.59 0.98 5.71
CA GLY A 286 -3.75 -0.45 6.03
C GLY A 286 -5.14 -1.03 5.75
N GLN A 287 -6.00 -0.30 5.02
CA GLN A 287 -7.38 -0.72 4.71
C GLN A 287 -7.80 -0.64 3.22
N PRO A 288 -6.94 -0.37 2.21
CA PRO A 288 -7.40 -0.21 0.83
C PRO A 288 -8.08 -1.47 0.30
N ILE A 289 -7.53 -2.67 0.55
CA ILE A 289 -8.10 -3.93 0.08
C ILE A 289 -9.42 -4.25 0.80
N TYR A 290 -9.48 -4.02 2.13
CA TYR A 290 -10.73 -4.10 2.88
C TYR A 290 -11.83 -3.26 2.20
N ARG A 291 -11.49 -2.01 1.88
CA ARG A 291 -12.43 -1.05 1.31
C ARG A 291 -12.88 -1.46 -0.08
N LEU A 292 -11.95 -1.92 -0.92
CA LEU A 292 -12.22 -2.43 -2.26
C LEU A 292 -13.19 -3.63 -2.24
N MET A 293 -13.00 -4.56 -1.30
CA MET A 293 -13.91 -5.71 -1.12
C MET A 293 -15.28 -5.27 -0.58
N ARG A 294 -15.30 -4.41 0.43
CA ARG A 294 -16.53 -3.90 1.05
C ARG A 294 -17.41 -3.17 0.05
N ASP A 295 -16.81 -2.34 -0.81
CA ASP A 295 -17.50 -1.60 -1.87
C ASP A 295 -17.70 -2.46 -3.13
N ASN A 296 -17.40 -3.77 -3.06
CA ASN A 296 -17.70 -4.79 -4.06
C ASN A 296 -17.00 -4.58 -5.42
N HIS A 297 -15.84 -3.89 -5.45
CA HIS A 297 -15.03 -3.70 -6.65
C HIS A 297 -14.33 -5.00 -7.10
N ILE A 298 -13.86 -5.78 -6.13
CA ILE A 298 -13.04 -6.99 -6.31
C ILE A 298 -13.41 -8.04 -5.25
N THR A 299 -12.86 -9.24 -5.38
CA THR A 299 -12.91 -10.30 -4.39
C THR A 299 -11.49 -10.77 -4.05
N GLY A 300 -11.32 -11.51 -2.95
CA GLY A 300 -10.01 -12.08 -2.61
C GLY A 300 -9.43 -12.97 -3.73
N SER A 301 -10.30 -13.63 -4.50
CA SER A 301 -9.90 -14.43 -5.66
C SER A 301 -9.26 -13.65 -6.81
N ASP A 302 -9.35 -12.32 -6.79
CA ASP A 302 -8.73 -11.42 -7.76
C ASP A 302 -7.30 -11.01 -7.34
N TYR A 303 -6.86 -11.36 -6.12
CA TYR A 303 -5.60 -10.92 -5.50
C TYR A 303 -4.55 -12.02 -5.34
N ILE A 304 -3.30 -11.61 -5.49
CA ILE A 304 -2.11 -12.34 -5.04
C ILE A 304 -1.27 -11.39 -4.19
N GLN A 305 -1.00 -11.74 -2.94
CA GLN A 305 -0.14 -10.94 -2.06
C GLN A 305 1.26 -11.54 -1.96
N VAL A 306 2.30 -10.70 -1.96
CA VAL A 306 3.70 -11.14 -1.94
C VAL A 306 4.49 -10.31 -0.94
N GLY A 307 5.19 -10.98 -0.03
CA GLY A 307 6.10 -10.34 0.94
C GLY A 307 5.55 -10.18 2.36
N LEU A 308 4.36 -10.74 2.65
CA LEU A 308 3.70 -10.65 3.95
C LEU A 308 4.62 -11.12 5.08
N ARG A 309 4.85 -10.26 6.07
CA ARG A 309 5.73 -10.55 7.23
C ARG A 309 5.52 -9.62 8.44
N SER A 310 4.51 -8.74 8.40
CA SER A 310 4.20 -7.82 9.49
C SER A 310 3.63 -8.55 10.73
N GLY A 311 3.14 -7.78 11.72
CA GLY A 311 2.52 -8.32 12.93
C GLY A 311 1.22 -9.10 12.70
N GLY A 312 0.64 -9.03 11.50
CA GLY A 312 -0.52 -9.81 11.07
C GLY A 312 -0.38 -10.33 9.64
N PRO A 313 -1.34 -11.15 9.16
CA PRO A 313 -2.57 -11.54 9.84
C PRO A 313 -2.35 -12.67 10.87
N SER A 314 -3.29 -12.84 11.80
CA SER A 314 -3.34 -13.97 12.75
C SER A 314 -3.63 -15.30 12.03
N GLU A 315 -3.64 -16.43 12.76
CA GLU A 315 -4.03 -17.72 12.18
C GLU A 315 -5.47 -17.68 11.61
N SER A 316 -6.41 -17.09 12.35
CA SER A 316 -7.80 -16.92 11.92
C SER A 316 -7.89 -15.97 10.72
N GLY A 317 -7.09 -14.89 10.71
CA GLY A 317 -6.97 -13.99 9.57
C GLY A 317 -6.50 -14.70 8.30
N TYR A 318 -5.46 -15.53 8.39
CA TYR A 318 -5.02 -16.37 7.26
C TYR A 318 -6.10 -17.35 6.78
N ARG A 319 -6.85 -17.97 7.70
CA ARG A 319 -7.97 -18.86 7.35
C ARG A 319 -9.06 -18.10 6.61
N TRP A 320 -9.46 -16.94 7.13
CA TRP A 320 -10.44 -16.06 6.48
C TRP A 320 -9.99 -15.62 5.10
N MET A 321 -8.74 -15.19 4.92
CA MET A 321 -8.21 -14.81 3.60
C MET A 321 -8.30 -15.96 2.60
N ARG A 322 -8.02 -17.20 3.01
CA ARG A 322 -8.21 -18.38 2.16
C ARG A 322 -9.67 -18.59 1.80
N GLU A 323 -10.59 -18.41 2.74
CA GLU A 323 -12.04 -18.51 2.49
C GLU A 323 -12.54 -17.45 1.51
N GLN A 324 -11.97 -16.24 1.55
CA GLN A 324 -12.23 -15.18 0.56
C GLN A 324 -11.54 -15.42 -0.80
N GLY A 325 -10.70 -16.45 -0.90
CA GLY A 325 -10.03 -16.87 -2.13
C GLY A 325 -8.69 -16.18 -2.41
N PHE A 326 -8.12 -15.46 -1.45
CA PHE A 326 -6.80 -14.86 -1.61
C PHE A 326 -5.73 -15.92 -1.85
N LYS A 327 -4.78 -15.56 -2.71
CA LYS A 327 -3.46 -16.18 -2.75
C LYS A 327 -2.48 -15.25 -2.04
N TYR A 328 -1.56 -15.82 -1.28
CA TYR A 328 -0.56 -15.04 -0.57
C TYR A 328 0.74 -15.82 -0.43
N HIS A 329 1.85 -15.09 -0.47
CA HIS A 329 3.21 -15.58 -0.40
C HIS A 329 3.96 -14.78 0.65
N SER A 330 3.92 -15.28 1.89
CA SER A 330 4.63 -14.69 3.02
C SER A 330 6.13 -14.89 2.91
N MET A 331 6.93 -14.08 3.61
CA MET A 331 8.37 -14.30 3.68
C MET A 331 8.75 -15.62 4.36
N ALA A 332 7.87 -16.20 5.19
CA ALA A 332 8.07 -17.55 5.74
C ALA A 332 8.02 -18.64 4.65
N GLU A 333 7.24 -18.45 3.58
CA GLU A 333 7.24 -19.37 2.43
C GLU A 333 8.55 -19.24 1.64
N VAL A 334 9.03 -18.02 1.44
CA VAL A 334 10.31 -17.73 0.78
C VAL A 334 11.48 -18.33 1.58
N GLU A 335 11.48 -18.20 2.91
CA GLU A 335 12.47 -18.82 3.79
C GLU A 335 12.45 -20.35 3.68
N ARG A 336 11.27 -20.95 3.61
CA ARG A 336 11.08 -22.40 3.58
C ARG A 336 11.46 -23.04 2.26
N TYR A 337 11.08 -22.42 1.14
CA TYR A 337 11.14 -23.03 -0.20
C TYR A 337 12.12 -22.34 -1.15
N GLY A 338 12.61 -21.16 -0.78
CA GLY A 338 13.49 -20.35 -1.61
C GLY A 338 12.74 -19.43 -2.56
N TRP A 339 13.36 -18.28 -2.84
CA TRP A 339 12.82 -17.23 -3.70
C TRP A 339 12.39 -17.73 -5.08
N GLU A 340 13.26 -18.49 -5.77
CA GLU A 340 13.03 -18.92 -7.15
C GLU A 340 11.74 -19.73 -7.27
N TYR A 341 11.53 -20.70 -6.37
CA TYR A 341 10.34 -21.53 -6.34
C TYR A 341 9.05 -20.73 -6.11
N VAL A 342 9.06 -19.83 -5.12
CA VAL A 342 7.87 -19.04 -4.78
C VAL A 342 7.54 -18.08 -5.93
N MET A 343 8.53 -17.54 -6.62
CA MET A 343 8.29 -16.64 -7.75
C MET A 343 7.77 -17.32 -9.01
N GLU A 344 8.26 -18.52 -9.33
CA GLU A 344 7.66 -19.33 -10.39
C GLU A 344 6.18 -19.58 -10.11
N ARG A 345 5.86 -19.88 -8.85
CA ARG A 345 4.48 -20.03 -8.41
C ARG A 345 3.66 -18.73 -8.55
N VAL A 346 4.19 -17.58 -8.15
CA VAL A 346 3.53 -16.27 -8.34
C VAL A 346 3.26 -16.01 -9.82
N LEU A 347 4.24 -16.25 -10.69
CA LEU A 347 4.10 -16.08 -12.14
C LEU A 347 2.99 -16.97 -12.69
N ASP A 348 2.96 -18.24 -12.33
CA ASP A 348 1.94 -19.19 -12.76
C ASP A 348 0.55 -18.83 -12.23
N GLU A 349 0.47 -18.39 -10.98
CA GLU A 349 -0.80 -17.96 -10.38
C GLU A 349 -1.35 -16.67 -11.00
N ALA A 350 -0.47 -15.79 -11.48
CA ALA A 350 -0.79 -14.57 -12.19
C ALA A 350 -1.27 -14.81 -13.63
N LYS A 351 -0.85 -15.92 -14.28
CA LYS A 351 -1.31 -16.29 -15.64
C LYS A 351 -2.80 -16.58 -15.63
N ARG A 352 -3.59 -15.60 -16.07
CA ARG A 352 -5.04 -15.76 -16.17
C ARG A 352 -5.52 -15.19 -17.50
N ASP A 353 -5.88 -16.10 -18.42
CA ASP A 353 -6.31 -15.73 -19.77
C ASP A 353 -7.47 -14.72 -19.72
N GLY A 354 -7.35 -13.67 -20.52
CA GLY A 354 -8.36 -12.62 -20.64
C GLY A 354 -8.42 -11.62 -19.47
N ARG A 355 -7.64 -11.82 -18.39
CA ARG A 355 -7.56 -10.88 -17.28
C ARG A 355 -6.47 -9.84 -17.50
N LYS A 356 -6.74 -8.64 -17.02
CA LYS A 356 -5.81 -7.51 -16.97
C LYS A 356 -5.11 -7.49 -15.62
N LEU A 357 -3.86 -7.02 -15.59
CA LEU A 357 -3.05 -6.96 -14.37
C LEU A 357 -2.89 -5.51 -13.88
N HIS A 358 -3.18 -5.28 -12.61
CA HIS A 358 -2.66 -4.16 -11.84
C HIS A 358 -1.59 -4.68 -10.88
N ILE A 359 -0.50 -3.93 -10.70
CA ILE A 359 0.49 -4.22 -9.66
C ILE A 359 0.48 -3.04 -8.68
N SER A 360 0.20 -3.34 -7.42
CA SER A 360 0.35 -2.42 -6.29
C SER A 360 1.69 -2.74 -5.63
N PHE A 361 2.64 -1.81 -5.64
CA PHE A 361 3.98 -2.03 -5.07
C PHE A 361 4.22 -1.09 -3.89
N ASP A 362 4.00 -1.59 -2.68
CA ASP A 362 4.49 -0.93 -1.48
C ASP A 362 6.00 -1.13 -1.37
N VAL A 363 6.76 -0.04 -1.22
CA VAL A 363 8.22 -0.13 -1.09
C VAL A 363 8.65 -0.81 0.20
N ASP A 364 7.78 -0.89 1.20
CA ASP A 364 8.05 -1.61 2.45
C ASP A 364 8.08 -3.14 2.28
N VAL A 365 7.67 -3.67 1.12
CA VAL A 365 7.90 -5.09 0.77
C VAL A 365 9.39 -5.43 0.75
N LEU A 366 10.24 -4.44 0.44
CA LEU A 366 11.68 -4.59 0.41
C LEU A 366 12.26 -4.52 1.84
N ASP A 367 13.38 -5.21 2.04
CA ASP A 367 14.04 -5.18 3.35
C ASP A 367 14.51 -3.75 3.71
N PRO A 368 14.36 -3.32 4.99
CA PRO A 368 14.81 -2.01 5.45
C PRO A 368 16.30 -1.73 5.24
N SER A 369 17.12 -2.77 5.03
CA SER A 369 18.53 -2.61 4.61
C SER A 369 18.68 -1.94 3.24
N TYR A 370 17.62 -1.92 2.42
CA TYR A 370 17.57 -1.29 1.09
C TYR A 370 16.59 -0.11 1.05
N ILE A 371 15.42 -0.25 1.68
CA ILE A 371 14.40 0.80 1.77
C ILE A 371 14.27 1.30 3.22
N VAL A 372 15.01 2.36 3.55
CA VAL A 372 14.91 3.01 4.87
C VAL A 372 13.80 4.05 4.93
N GLY A 373 13.40 4.59 3.77
CA GLY A 373 12.48 5.71 3.62
C GLY A 373 11.04 5.27 3.42
N THR A 374 10.45 4.62 4.42
CA THR A 374 9.02 4.24 4.44
C THR A 374 8.46 4.42 5.85
N GLY A 375 7.14 4.60 5.98
CA GLY A 375 6.46 4.82 7.27
C GLY A 375 6.45 3.60 8.18
N THR A 376 6.29 2.40 7.61
CA THR A 376 6.07 1.14 8.35
C THR A 376 7.08 0.04 7.97
N PRO A 377 8.40 0.26 8.14
CA PRO A 377 9.40 -0.73 7.73
C PRO A 377 9.30 -2.03 8.53
N VAL A 378 9.38 -3.18 7.84
CA VAL A 378 9.40 -4.51 8.47
C VAL A 378 10.65 -5.30 8.07
N SER A 379 11.42 -5.82 9.03
CA SER A 379 12.66 -6.58 8.73
C SER A 379 12.39 -7.91 8.01
N GLY A 380 13.39 -8.43 7.28
CA GLY A 380 13.34 -9.74 6.61
C GLY A 380 12.59 -9.72 5.28
N GLY A 381 12.65 -8.59 4.57
CA GLY A 381 11.92 -8.38 3.31
C GLY A 381 12.64 -8.87 2.06
N LEU A 382 12.06 -8.58 0.91
CA LEU A 382 12.66 -8.88 -0.38
C LEU A 382 13.90 -7.99 -0.62
N THR A 383 14.88 -8.54 -1.33
CA THR A 383 15.99 -7.75 -1.84
C THR A 383 15.63 -7.12 -3.20
N PRO A 384 16.25 -6.00 -3.59
CA PRO A 384 16.08 -5.45 -4.93
C PRO A 384 16.48 -6.44 -6.04
N ARG A 385 17.42 -7.36 -5.76
CA ARG A 385 17.85 -8.41 -6.71
C ARG A 385 16.76 -9.43 -6.99
N GLU A 386 15.81 -9.57 -6.07
CA GLU A 386 14.64 -10.44 -6.18
C GLU A 386 13.49 -9.67 -6.83
N ALA A 387 13.13 -8.50 -6.28
CA ALA A 387 11.98 -7.72 -6.74
C ALA A 387 12.09 -7.24 -8.21
N ILE A 388 13.27 -6.80 -8.66
CA ILE A 388 13.44 -6.27 -10.02
C ILE A 388 13.11 -7.32 -11.11
N PRO A 389 13.69 -8.54 -11.08
CA PRO A 389 13.33 -9.59 -12.04
C PRO A 389 11.85 -9.96 -12.04
N ILE A 390 11.21 -10.14 -10.88
CA ILE A 390 9.81 -10.57 -10.84
C ILE A 390 8.88 -9.50 -11.43
N ILE A 391 9.09 -8.22 -11.12
CA ILE A 391 8.29 -7.14 -11.69
C ILE A 391 8.45 -7.08 -13.21
N ARG A 392 9.68 -7.20 -13.71
CA ARG A 392 9.93 -7.26 -15.16
C ARG A 392 9.20 -8.44 -15.82
N LYS A 393 9.28 -9.63 -15.22
CA LYS A 393 8.63 -10.85 -15.73
C LYS A 393 7.10 -10.72 -15.73
N LEU A 394 6.50 -10.23 -14.65
CA LEU A 394 5.06 -10.03 -14.54
C LEU A 394 4.53 -9.07 -15.61
N CYS A 395 5.21 -7.92 -15.80
CA CYS A 395 4.85 -6.94 -16.83
C CYS A 395 5.11 -7.44 -18.26
N ALA A 396 6.03 -8.37 -18.46
CA ALA A 396 6.25 -9.04 -19.74
C ALA A 396 5.18 -10.11 -20.04
N GLN A 397 4.71 -10.80 -19.00
CA GLN A 397 3.81 -11.96 -19.09
C GLN A 397 2.36 -11.60 -19.38
N GLN A 398 1.80 -10.68 -18.58
CA GLN A 398 0.37 -10.36 -18.58
C GLN A 398 0.18 -8.94 -19.14
N GLU A 399 -1.01 -8.66 -19.68
CA GLU A 399 -1.35 -7.28 -20.05
C GLU A 399 -1.54 -6.41 -18.80
N LEU A 400 -0.55 -5.55 -18.55
CA LEU A 400 -0.58 -4.55 -17.50
C LEU A 400 -1.54 -3.41 -17.89
N VAL A 401 -2.47 -3.06 -17.00
CA VAL A 401 -3.41 -1.95 -17.16
C VAL A 401 -3.30 -0.89 -16.07
N GLY A 402 -2.46 -1.14 -15.06
CA GLY A 402 -2.13 -0.16 -14.04
C GLY A 402 -0.92 -0.63 -13.24
N PHE A 403 -0.22 0.33 -12.68
CA PHE A 403 0.89 0.08 -11.77
C PHE A 403 0.94 1.23 -10.77
N ASP A 404 1.07 0.95 -9.48
CA ASP A 404 1.40 1.97 -8.51
C ASP A 404 2.60 1.58 -7.64
N ILE A 405 3.30 2.60 -7.18
CA ILE A 405 4.40 2.48 -6.21
C ILE A 405 4.26 3.56 -5.15
N VAL A 406 4.12 3.13 -3.89
CA VAL A 406 3.66 3.97 -2.77
C VAL A 406 4.63 3.90 -1.58
N GLU A 407 4.33 4.65 -0.52
CA GLU A 407 5.07 4.71 0.75
C GLU A 407 6.54 5.18 0.65
N ILE A 408 6.88 5.88 -0.42
CA ILE A 408 8.19 6.52 -0.58
C ILE A 408 8.23 7.78 0.30
N ALA A 409 8.94 7.73 1.43
CA ALA A 409 9.12 8.82 2.39
C ALA A 409 10.55 9.41 2.33
N PRO A 410 10.79 10.48 1.56
CA PRO A 410 12.14 11.02 1.33
C PRO A 410 12.84 11.59 2.57
N ALA A 411 12.13 12.14 3.54
CA ALA A 411 12.71 12.65 4.79
C ALA A 411 13.26 11.52 5.68
N LEU A 412 12.78 10.29 5.47
CA LEU A 412 13.30 9.08 6.11
C LEU A 412 14.41 8.39 5.29
N ASP A 413 14.75 8.93 4.11
CA ASP A 413 15.76 8.40 3.20
C ASP A 413 17.06 9.24 3.15
N PRO A 414 17.92 9.18 4.19
CA PRO A 414 19.15 9.98 4.25
C PRO A 414 20.17 9.62 3.15
N GLY A 415 20.03 8.44 2.55
CA GLY A 415 21.02 7.85 1.65
C GLY A 415 20.54 7.69 0.20
N TYR A 416 19.43 8.32 -0.19
CA TYR A 416 18.77 8.19 -1.50
C TYR A 416 18.44 6.74 -1.93
N THR A 417 18.61 5.75 -1.05
CA THR A 417 18.52 4.32 -1.41
C THR A 417 17.08 3.93 -1.71
N THR A 418 16.13 4.56 -1.02
CA THR A 418 14.71 4.35 -1.25
C THR A 418 14.32 4.81 -2.65
N ALA A 419 14.68 6.04 -3.00
CA ALA A 419 14.40 6.57 -4.32
C ALA A 419 15.14 5.78 -5.43
N LEU A 420 16.39 5.35 -5.19
CA LEU A 420 17.17 4.54 -6.12
C LEU A 420 16.49 3.20 -6.44
N HIS A 421 16.09 2.46 -5.42
CA HIS A 421 15.48 1.14 -5.60
C HIS A 421 14.06 1.27 -6.17
N SER A 422 13.28 2.26 -5.74
CA SER A 422 11.97 2.57 -6.32
C SER A 422 12.08 2.88 -7.82
N ALA A 423 13.09 3.65 -8.24
CA ALA A 423 13.32 3.96 -9.65
C ALA A 423 13.67 2.71 -10.47
N ALA A 424 14.41 1.77 -9.87
CA ALA A 424 14.75 0.50 -10.51
C ALA A 424 13.52 -0.41 -10.67
N ILE A 425 12.58 -0.42 -9.72
CA ILE A 425 11.31 -1.14 -9.81
C ILE A 425 10.45 -0.57 -10.94
N ILE A 426 10.28 0.75 -11.01
CA ILE A 426 9.52 1.37 -12.11
C ILE A 426 10.18 1.05 -13.47
N LYS A 427 11.51 1.15 -13.55
CA LYS A 427 12.23 0.77 -14.78
C LYS A 427 11.99 -0.69 -15.15
N ALA A 428 12.00 -1.60 -14.18
CA ALA A 428 11.71 -3.02 -14.42
C ALA A 428 10.32 -3.23 -15.01
N CYS A 429 9.32 -2.53 -14.48
CA CYS A 429 7.96 -2.52 -15.01
C CYS A 429 7.93 -2.03 -16.47
N LEU A 430 8.51 -0.84 -16.74
CA LEU A 430 8.58 -0.26 -18.09
C LEU A 430 9.31 -1.18 -19.10
N VAL A 431 10.39 -1.82 -18.67
CA VAL A 431 11.12 -2.81 -19.49
C VAL A 431 10.25 -4.03 -19.77
N GLY A 432 9.53 -4.55 -18.78
CA GLY A 432 8.61 -5.67 -18.96
C GLY A 432 7.49 -5.36 -19.96
N VAL A 433 6.88 -4.18 -19.86
CA VAL A 433 5.87 -3.70 -20.83
C VAL A 433 6.48 -3.61 -22.24
N ALA A 434 7.71 -3.10 -22.37
CA ALA A 434 8.41 -3.04 -23.65
C ALA A 434 8.74 -4.44 -24.20
N MET A 435 9.21 -5.37 -23.35
CA MET A 435 9.44 -6.78 -23.73
C MET A 435 8.18 -7.40 -24.30
N ARG A 436 7.04 -7.20 -23.63
CA ARG A 436 5.73 -7.68 -24.09
C ARG A 436 5.35 -7.10 -25.44
N LYS A 437 5.55 -5.80 -25.65
CA LYS A 437 5.28 -5.10 -26.93
C LYS A 437 6.16 -5.64 -28.06
N LEU A 438 7.41 -5.96 -27.76
CA LEU A 438 8.39 -6.51 -28.70
C LEU A 438 8.22 -8.03 -28.94
N GLY A 439 7.40 -8.71 -28.14
CA GLY A 439 7.19 -10.16 -28.24
C GLY A 439 8.38 -10.99 -27.69
N HIS A 440 9.13 -10.43 -26.75
CA HIS A 440 10.18 -11.16 -26.04
C HIS A 440 9.58 -12.14 -25.02
N ASP A 441 10.31 -13.24 -24.79
CA ASP A 441 10.01 -14.16 -23.69
C ASP A 441 10.16 -13.47 -22.33
N ILE A 442 9.43 -13.94 -21.31
CA ILE A 442 9.46 -13.35 -19.97
C ILE A 442 10.85 -13.45 -19.32
N ASP A 443 11.63 -14.47 -19.69
CA ASP A 443 13.00 -14.70 -19.22
C ASP A 443 14.06 -14.07 -20.14
N TYR A 444 13.65 -13.25 -21.11
CA TYR A 444 14.59 -12.65 -22.05
C TYR A 444 15.65 -11.81 -21.34
N LEU A 445 16.90 -12.19 -21.59
CA LEU A 445 18.11 -11.42 -21.35
C LEU A 445 18.83 -11.27 -22.68
N ASN A 446 19.50 -10.14 -22.87
CA ASN A 446 20.24 -9.94 -24.10
C ASN A 446 21.46 -10.87 -24.14
N PRO A 447 21.70 -11.61 -25.24
CA PRO A 447 22.87 -12.48 -25.34
C PRO A 447 24.22 -11.78 -25.07
N VAL A 448 24.33 -10.48 -25.39
CA VAL A 448 25.59 -9.72 -25.17
C VAL A 448 25.85 -9.41 -23.69
N THR A 449 24.89 -9.68 -22.80
CA THR A 449 24.97 -9.32 -21.38
C THR A 449 25.18 -10.53 -20.48
N ILE A 450 24.89 -11.72 -20.99
CA ILE A 450 25.03 -13.00 -20.28
C ILE A 450 26.38 -13.66 -20.54
N ASP A 451 27.03 -13.33 -21.66
CA ASP A 451 28.31 -13.88 -22.06
C ASP A 451 29.17 -12.76 -22.68
N HIS A 452 30.48 -12.76 -22.37
CA HIS A 452 31.44 -11.86 -22.99
C HIS A 452 31.89 -12.34 -24.39
N ALA A 453 31.44 -13.53 -24.82
CA ALA A 453 31.74 -14.17 -26.10
C ALA A 453 33.25 -14.25 -26.41
N GLN A 454 34.04 -14.57 -25.37
CA GLN A 454 35.50 -14.76 -25.50
C GLN A 454 35.89 -16.24 -25.44
N ASP A 455 34.98 -17.10 -24.97
CA ASP A 455 35.09 -18.54 -24.90
C ASP A 455 33.70 -19.18 -25.07
N ASN A 456 33.63 -20.51 -24.97
CA ASN A 456 32.40 -21.29 -25.11
C ASN A 456 31.92 -21.81 -23.74
N TYR A 457 32.17 -21.07 -22.65
CA TYR A 457 31.97 -21.58 -21.29
C TYR A 457 30.59 -22.21 -21.05
N HIS A 458 29.51 -21.54 -21.48
CA HIS A 458 28.14 -22.03 -21.28
C HIS A 458 27.74 -23.19 -22.22
N GLU A 459 28.34 -23.28 -23.41
CA GLU A 459 28.16 -24.45 -24.30
C GLU A 459 28.87 -25.69 -23.75
N GLU A 460 30.03 -25.49 -23.13
CA GLU A 460 30.82 -26.55 -22.49
C GLU A 460 30.28 -26.95 -21.12
N ASN A 461 29.50 -26.08 -20.47
CA ASN A 461 28.91 -26.26 -19.14
C ASN A 461 27.41 -25.93 -19.11
N PRO A 462 26.56 -26.71 -19.80
CA PRO A 462 25.11 -26.52 -19.73
C PRO A 462 24.60 -26.78 -18.30
N GLN A 463 23.78 -25.85 -17.78
CA GLN A 463 23.19 -25.92 -16.44
C GLN A 463 22.03 -26.91 -16.35
#